data_AF-A0A367LVC1-F1
#
_entry.id   AF-A0A367LVC1-F1
#
_cell.length_a   1.000
_cell.length_b   1.000
_cell.length_c   1.000
_cell.angle_alpha   90.00
_cell.angle_beta   90.00
_cell.angle_gamma   90.00
#
_symmetry.space_group_name_H-M   'P 1'
#
loop_
_entity.id
_entity.type
_entity.pdbx_description
1 polymer ?
#
loop_
_entity_poly.entity_id
_entity_poly.type
_entity_poly.pdbx_seq_one_letter_code
_entity_poly.pdbx_strand_id
1 'polypeptide(L)'
;SLLPKNDAEKKGWEKYVSQGWDIGFKQADEIFGQSLARLERDYKGMVIYKSLLAKGMISKPYVAESKMGITGNGNEININDRVLRITAKPQLQTNPAIWKPV
;
A
#
# COMPACT_ATOMS: atom_id res chain seq x y z
N SER A 1 35.39 -18.88 -7.41
CA SER A 1 36.02 -17.69 -6.81
C SER A 1 35.81 -16.52 -7.76
N LEU A 2 35.18 -15.44 -7.30
CA LEU A 2 34.85 -14.23 -8.09
C LEU A 2 35.94 -13.15 -8.03
N LEU A 3 37.07 -13.44 -7.38
CA LEU A 3 38.18 -12.50 -7.27
C LEU A 3 39.08 -12.60 -8.52
N PRO A 4 39.55 -11.45 -9.04
CA PRO A 4 40.45 -11.41 -10.19
C PRO A 4 41.77 -12.14 -9.88
N LYS A 5 42.29 -12.88 -10.85
CA LYS A 5 43.50 -13.72 -10.71
C LYS A 5 44.75 -13.10 -11.34
N ASN A 6 44.58 -12.14 -12.25
CA ASN A 6 45.67 -11.42 -12.90
C ASN A 6 45.45 -9.89 -12.85
N ASP A 7 46.51 -9.11 -13.08
CA ASP A 7 46.46 -7.65 -12.95
C ASP A 7 45.51 -6.98 -13.97
N ALA A 8 45.33 -7.59 -15.15
CA ALA A 8 44.40 -7.09 -16.16
C ALA A 8 42.94 -7.27 -15.73
N GLU A 9 42.60 -8.44 -15.18
CA GLU A 9 41.30 -8.73 -14.57
C GLU A 9 41.05 -7.84 -13.36
N LYS A 10 42.06 -7.58 -12.53
CA LYS A 10 41.93 -6.69 -11.37
C LYS A 10 41.56 -5.28 -11.79
N LYS A 11 42.24 -4.72 -12.79
CA LYS A 11 41.94 -3.39 -13.33
C LYS A 11 40.54 -3.32 -13.95
N GLY A 12 40.12 -4.37 -14.65
CA GLY A 12 38.75 -4.48 -15.17
C GLY A 12 37.71 -4.56 -14.05
N TRP A 13 37.96 -5.39 -13.05
CA TRP A 13 37.08 -5.58 -11.88
C TRP A 13 36.91 -4.29 -11.10
N GLU A 14 38.00 -3.59 -10.77
CA GLU A 14 37.95 -2.31 -10.04
C GLU A 14 37.11 -1.26 -10.79
N LYS A 15 37.29 -1.17 -12.12
CA LYS A 15 36.52 -0.25 -12.97
C LYS A 15 35.02 -0.57 -12.93
N TYR A 16 34.64 -1.83 -13.17
CA TYR A 16 33.23 -2.20 -13.26
C TYR A 16 32.53 -2.27 -11.90
N VAL A 17 33.27 -2.54 -10.82
CA VAL A 17 32.73 -2.45 -9.45
C VAL A 17 32.41 -1.00 -9.10
N SER A 18 33.32 -0.06 -9.38
CA SER A 18 33.05 1.37 -9.17
C SER A 18 31.87 1.84 -10.01
N GLN A 19 31.79 1.44 -11.28
CA GLN A 19 30.68 1.79 -12.15
C GLN A 19 29.36 1.16 -11.67
N GLY A 20 29.37 -0.09 -11.24
CA GLY A 20 28.22 -0.80 -10.70
C GLY A 20 27.71 -0.17 -9.41
N TRP A 21 28.61 0.32 -8.56
CA TRP A 21 28.27 1.06 -7.35
C TRP A 21 27.50 2.35 -7.67
N ASP A 22 28.00 3.15 -8.61
CA ASP A 22 27.35 4.40 -9.02
C ASP A 22 25.98 4.16 -9.67
N ILE A 23 25.87 3.11 -10.49
CA ILE A 23 24.59 2.69 -11.10
C ILE A 23 23.62 2.24 -10.01
N GLY A 24 24.07 1.41 -9.06
CA GLY A 24 23.26 0.92 -7.96
C GLY A 24 22.77 2.06 -7.06
N PHE A 25 23.62 3.05 -6.78
CA PHE A 25 23.24 4.24 -6.03
C PHE A 25 22.13 5.03 -6.73
N LYS A 26 22.29 5.32 -8.03
CA LYS A 26 21.26 6.01 -8.83
C LYS A 26 19.96 5.23 -8.87
N GLN A 27 20.03 3.92 -9.07
CA GLN A 27 18.85 3.05 -9.08
C GLN A 27 18.14 3.07 -7.73
N ALA A 28 18.88 3.04 -6.62
CA ALA A 28 18.30 3.11 -5.28
C ALA A 28 17.58 4.45 -5.04
N ASP A 29 18.16 5.57 -5.49
CA ASP A 29 17.54 6.90 -5.40
C ASP A 29 16.24 6.98 -6.22
N GLU A 30 16.25 6.45 -7.45
CA GLU A 30 15.05 6.37 -8.28
C GLU A 30 13.94 5.53 -7.63
N ILE A 31 14.27 4.37 -7.08
CA ILE A 31 13.31 3.49 -6.37
C ILE A 31 12.75 4.20 -5.14
N PHE A 32 13.59 4.91 -4.39
CA PHE A 32 13.17 5.69 -3.24
C PHE A 32 12.19 6.79 -3.64
N GLY A 33 12.52 7.59 -4.67
CA GLY A 33 11.65 8.63 -5.20
C GLY A 33 10.29 8.10 -5.64
N GLN A 34 10.25 6.96 -6.36
CA GLN A 34 8.99 6.33 -6.77
C GLN A 34 8.16 5.83 -5.58
N SER A 35 8.82 5.27 -4.56
CA SER A 35 8.17 4.78 -3.35
C SER A 35 7.58 5.92 -2.54
N LEU A 36 8.31 7.04 -2.41
CA LEU A 36 7.84 8.25 -1.75
C LEU A 36 6.64 8.86 -2.50
N ALA A 37 6.72 8.98 -3.82
CA ALA A 37 5.60 9.49 -4.63
C ALA A 37 4.34 8.64 -4.48
N ARG A 38 4.49 7.31 -4.39
CA ARG A 38 3.37 6.39 -4.12
C ARG A 38 2.76 6.65 -2.74
N LEU A 39 3.58 6.76 -1.71
CA LEU A 39 3.13 7.04 -0.34
C LEU A 39 2.36 8.36 -0.28
N GLU A 40 2.89 9.42 -0.89
CA GLU A 40 2.21 10.71 -0.94
C GLU A 40 0.87 10.64 -1.66
N ARG A 41 0.82 10.00 -2.82
CA ARG A 41 -0.42 9.82 -3.59
C ARG A 41 -1.47 9.09 -2.77
N ASP A 42 -1.09 7.99 -2.13
CA ASP A 42 -2.00 7.14 -1.38
C ASP A 42 -2.53 7.87 -0.13
N TYR A 43 -1.65 8.58 0.60
CA TYR A 43 -2.04 9.40 1.74
C TYR A 43 -2.98 10.55 1.34
N LYS A 44 -2.61 11.34 0.32
CA LYS A 44 -3.46 12.43 -0.21
C LYS A 44 -4.80 11.88 -0.69
N GLY A 45 -4.82 10.71 -1.33
CA GLY A 45 -6.03 10.00 -1.74
C GLY A 45 -6.97 9.68 -0.58
N MET A 46 -6.45 9.22 0.57
CA MET A 46 -7.27 8.97 1.77
C MET A 46 -7.86 10.27 2.35
N VAL A 47 -7.10 11.38 2.34
CA VAL A 47 -7.60 12.69 2.78
C VAL A 47 -8.71 13.19 1.84
N ILE A 48 -8.52 13.06 0.52
CA ILE A 48 -9.53 13.39 -0.49
C ILE A 48 -10.80 12.56 -0.27
N TYR A 49 -10.66 11.25 -0.06
CA TYR A 49 -11.80 10.38 0.25
C TYR A 49 -12.59 10.88 1.47
N LYS A 50 -11.91 11.23 2.57
CA LYS A 50 -12.58 11.76 3.78
C LYS A 50 -13.32 13.07 3.49
N SER A 51 -12.73 13.97 2.71
CA SER A 51 -13.35 15.23 2.30
C SER A 51 -14.60 14.98 1.43
N LEU A 52 -14.48 14.15 0.40
CA LEU A 52 -15.59 13.81 -0.49
C LEU A 52 -16.72 13.07 0.24
N LEU A 53 -16.38 12.22 1.21
CA LEU A 53 -17.34 11.55 2.07
C LEU A 53 -18.14 12.55 2.91
N ALA A 54 -17.47 13.54 3.50
CA ALA A 54 -18.14 14.61 4.26
C ALA A 54 -19.07 15.44 3.37
N LYS A 55 -18.68 15.64 2.10
CA LYS A 55 -19.49 16.32 1.08
C LYS A 55 -20.59 15.46 0.46
N GLY A 56 -20.73 14.18 0.84
CA GLY A 56 -21.72 13.27 0.25
C GLY A 56 -21.44 12.84 -1.20
N MET A 57 -20.23 13.12 -1.71
CA MET A 57 -19.81 12.79 -3.08
C MET A 57 -19.32 11.34 -3.23
N ILE A 58 -19.07 10.64 -2.10
CA ILE A 58 -18.71 9.22 -2.06
C ILE A 58 -19.60 8.52 -1.01
N SER A 59 -20.04 7.31 -1.31
CA SER A 59 -20.76 6.46 -0.34
C SER A 59 -19.83 5.88 0.72
N LYS A 60 -20.35 5.71 1.94
CA LYS A 60 -19.64 4.99 3.01
C LYS A 60 -19.55 3.50 2.68
N PRO A 61 -18.50 2.80 3.13
CA PRO A 61 -18.51 1.34 3.11
C PRO A 61 -19.63 0.85 4.03
N TYR A 62 -20.35 -0.18 3.59
CA TYR A 62 -21.32 -0.84 4.45
C TYR A 62 -20.65 -2.07 5.08
N VAL A 63 -20.69 -2.17 6.41
CA VAL A 63 -20.12 -3.29 7.16
C VAL A 63 -21.27 -4.08 7.75
N ALA A 64 -21.43 -5.33 7.30
CA ALA A 64 -22.31 -6.28 7.94
C ALA A 64 -21.58 -6.91 9.12
N GLU A 65 -22.26 -7.02 10.25
CA GLU A 65 -21.76 -7.67 11.46
C GLU A 65 -22.61 -8.91 11.75
N SER A 66 -21.95 -10.04 11.97
CA SER A 66 -22.58 -11.25 12.52
C SER A 66 -21.97 -11.57 13.89
N LYS A 67 -22.82 -11.63 14.92
CA LYS A 67 -22.42 -12.04 16.28
C LYS A 67 -22.77 -13.50 16.45
N MET A 68 -21.77 -14.36 16.56
CA MET A 68 -21.95 -15.82 16.63
C MET A 68 -21.88 -16.36 18.06
N GLY A 69 -21.61 -15.49 19.04
CA GLY A 69 -21.61 -15.85 20.45
C GLY A 69 -20.39 -16.70 20.80
N ILE A 70 -20.58 -17.98 21.06
CA ILE A 70 -19.48 -18.94 21.32
C ILE A 70 -19.37 -19.84 20.09
N THR A 71 -18.20 -19.84 19.46
CA THR A 71 -17.90 -20.70 18.30
C THR A 71 -16.68 -21.56 18.61
N GLY A 72 -16.52 -22.69 17.94
CA GLY A 72 -15.41 -23.59 18.23
C GLY A 72 -15.59 -24.98 17.65
N ASN A 73 -14.57 -25.82 17.84
CA ASN A 73 -14.60 -27.25 17.56
C ASN A 73 -14.07 -28.01 18.79
N GLY A 74 -13.84 -29.32 18.67
CA GLY A 74 -13.35 -30.14 19.78
C GLY A 74 -11.96 -29.74 20.33
N ASN A 75 -11.20 -28.91 19.62
CA ASN A 75 -9.83 -28.52 19.95
C ASN A 75 -9.66 -27.01 20.19
N GLU A 76 -10.62 -26.16 19.81
CA GLU A 76 -10.54 -24.70 19.94
C GLU A 76 -11.90 -24.07 20.26
N ILE A 77 -11.89 -23.01 21.07
CA ILE A 77 -13.09 -22.24 21.43
C ILE A 77 -12.80 -20.73 21.30
N ASN A 78 -13.73 -20.02 20.67
CA ASN A 78 -13.77 -18.58 20.57
C ASN A 78 -15.01 -18.06 21.31
N ILE A 79 -14.79 -17.13 22.24
CA ILE A 79 -15.85 -16.51 23.03
C ILE A 79 -16.09 -15.10 22.48
N ASN A 80 -17.36 -14.74 22.33
CA ASN A 80 -17.80 -13.46 21.78
C ASN A 80 -17.34 -13.24 20.33
N ASP A 81 -17.51 -14.28 19.51
CA ASP A 81 -17.08 -14.28 18.11
C ASP A 81 -17.93 -13.33 17.27
N ARG A 82 -17.25 -12.45 16.51
CA ARG A 82 -17.84 -11.40 15.68
C ARG A 82 -17.18 -11.39 14.31
N VAL A 83 -17.98 -11.55 13.28
CA VAL A 83 -17.54 -11.46 11.88
C VAL A 83 -18.00 -10.14 11.30
N LEU A 84 -17.04 -9.30 10.90
CA LEU A 84 -17.29 -8.06 10.18
C LEU A 84 -16.95 -8.26 8.70
N ARG A 85 -17.90 -7.95 7.80
CA ARG A 85 -17.68 -8.02 6.35
C ARG A 85 -18.09 -6.72 5.70
N ILE A 86 -17.20 -6.14 4.89
CA ILE A 86 -17.56 -5.04 4.00
C ILE A 86 -18.42 -5.60 2.88
N THR A 87 -19.70 -5.23 2.86
CA THR A 87 -20.71 -5.72 1.89
C THR A 87 -20.92 -4.74 0.74
N ALA A 88 -20.56 -3.47 0.92
CA ALA A 88 -20.52 -2.48 -0.16
C ALA A 88 -19.22 -1.67 -0.09
N LYS A 89 -18.53 -1.56 -1.24
CA LYS A 89 -17.35 -0.69 -1.37
C LYS A 89 -17.79 0.76 -1.59
N PRO A 90 -17.00 1.75 -1.15
CA PRO A 90 -17.25 3.15 -1.48
C PRO A 90 -17.31 3.38 -2.99
N GLN A 91 -18.29 4.17 -3.43
CA GLN A 91 -18.48 4.54 -4.83
C GLN A 91 -18.74 6.04 -4.95
N LEU A 92 -18.25 6.64 -6.03
CA LEU A 92 -18.57 8.01 -6.39
C LEU A 92 -20.08 8.14 -6.65
N GLN A 93 -20.68 9.16 -6.07
CA GLN A 93 -22.10 9.46 -6.20
C GLN A 93 -22.31 10.42 -7.36
N THR A 94 -23.00 9.99 -8.41
CA THR A 94 -23.24 10.82 -9.60
C THR A 94 -24.40 11.79 -9.45
N ASN A 95 -25.24 11.64 -8.43
CA ASN A 95 -26.36 12.54 -8.16
C ASN A 95 -25.87 13.79 -7.39
N PRO A 96 -25.87 14.99 -8.00
CA PRO A 96 -25.39 16.20 -7.33
C PRO A 96 -26.33 16.71 -6.24
N ALA A 97 -27.61 16.28 -6.23
CA ALA A 97 -28.59 16.76 -5.24
C ALA A 97 -28.25 16.35 -3.79
N ILE A 98 -27.44 15.29 -3.62
CA ILE A 98 -26.99 14.82 -2.30
C ILE A 98 -25.62 15.40 -1.90
N TRP A 99 -25.00 16.20 -2.78
CA TRP A 99 -23.72 16.82 -2.50
C TRP A 99 -23.89 18.05 -1.62
N LYS A 100 -22.96 18.25 -0.70
CA LYS A 100 -22.89 19.42 0.17
C LYS A 100 -21.69 20.28 -0.26
N PRO A 101 -21.91 21.36 -1.02
CA PRO A 101 -20.86 22.32 -1.32
C PRO A 101 -20.41 23.03 -0.04
N VAL A 102 -19.14 23.43 -0.01
CA VAL A 102 -18.55 24.27 1.05
C VAL A 102 -18.88 25.73 0.83
#